data_AF-A0A165U7S7-F1
#
_entry.id   AF-A0A165U7S7-F1
#
_cell.length_a   1.000
_cell.length_b   1.000
_cell.length_c   1.000
_cell.angle_alpha   90.00
_cell.angle_beta   90.00
_cell.angle_gamma   90.00
#
_symmetry.space_group_name_H-M   'P 1'
#
loop_
_entity.id
_entity.type
_entity.pdbx_description
1 polymer ?
#
loop_
_entity_poly.entity_id
_entity_poly.type
_entity_poly.pdbx_seq_one_letter_code
_entity_poly.pdbx_strand_id
1 'polypeptide(L)'
;MEIHLPILVPLQEAIDATPHGVSYIGKEDQTPYTKESFGNWFRECCVAAGVPGRAHGMRKAAATLAAENGATDSQLKAIFGWTTDDMPSLYTRKANRKKMAEEAIKTLQRNP
;
A
#
# COMPACT_ATOMS: atom_id res chain seq x y z
N MET A 1 16.74 -11.10 4.77
CA MET A 1 16.77 -10.23 3.58
C MET A 1 16.61 -8.82 4.09
N GLU A 2 17.59 -7.96 3.83
CA GLU A 2 17.51 -6.55 4.18
C GLU A 2 16.58 -5.83 3.19
N ILE A 3 15.70 -4.96 3.69
CA ILE A 3 14.81 -4.15 2.86
C ILE A 3 15.19 -2.69 3.07
N HIS A 4 15.58 -2.02 1.99
CA HIS A 4 15.84 -0.59 1.99
C HIS A 4 14.60 0.14 1.47
N LEU A 5 13.91 0.86 2.36
CA LEU A 5 12.67 1.57 2.07
C LEU A 5 12.88 3.08 2.29
N PRO A 6 13.00 3.88 1.22
CA PRO A 6 13.01 5.33 1.37
C PRO A 6 11.68 5.81 1.93
N ILE A 7 11.72 6.76 2.86
CA ILE A 7 10.54 7.36 3.49
C ILE A 7 9.88 8.29 2.47
N LEU A 8 8.57 8.13 2.27
CA LEU A 8 7.78 9.05 1.48
C LEU A 8 7.66 10.40 2.22
N VAL A 9 7.69 11.51 1.48
CA VAL A 9 7.45 12.86 2.03
C VAL A 9 6.24 12.91 2.99
N PRO A 10 5.03 12.42 2.61
CA PRO A 10 3.88 12.43 3.53
C PRO A 10 4.06 11.57 4.79
N LEU A 11 4.90 10.53 4.75
CA LEU A 11 5.22 9.76 5.95
C LEU A 11 6.17 10.55 6.86
N GLN A 12 7.16 11.24 6.30
CA GLN A 12 8.05 12.10 7.08
C GLN A 12 7.27 13.23 7.75
N GLU A 13 6.39 13.90 7.01
CA GLU A 13 5.52 14.96 7.55
C GLU A 13 4.64 14.46 8.69
N ALA A 14 4.07 13.25 8.56
CA ALA A 14 3.26 12.64 9.62
C ALA A 14 4.08 12.29 10.87
N ILE A 15 5.32 11.81 10.70
CA ILE A 15 6.24 11.52 11.80
C ILE A 15 6.59 12.83 12.53
N ASP A 16 6.99 13.87 11.78
CA ASP A 16 7.41 15.15 12.35
C ASP A 16 6.27 15.86 13.11
N ALA A 17 5.03 15.70 12.65
CA ALA A 17 3.84 16.28 13.26
C ALA A 17 3.34 15.52 14.49
N THR A 18 3.81 14.30 14.74
CA THR A 18 3.26 13.42 15.79
C THR A 18 4.31 13.14 16.86
N PRO A 19 4.09 13.56 18.13
CA PRO A 19 4.95 13.15 19.23
C PRO A 19 5.02 11.62 19.33
N HIS A 20 6.23 11.07 19.31
CA HIS A 20 6.44 9.63 19.38
C HIS A 20 7.51 9.30 20.41
N GLY A 21 7.29 8.21 21.16
CA GLY A 21 8.25 7.69 22.13
C GLY A 21 9.26 6.75 21.47
N VAL A 22 9.53 5.62 22.13
CA VAL A 22 10.39 4.54 21.61
C VAL A 22 9.81 3.81 20.39
N SER A 23 8.55 4.08 20.04
CA SER A 23 7.83 3.50 18.90
C SER A 23 7.13 4.60 18.11
N TYR A 24 7.22 4.55 16.78
CA TYR A 24 6.43 5.39 15.88
C TYR A 24 4.93 5.03 15.87
N ILE A 25 4.60 3.81 16.29
CA ILE A 25 3.21 3.36 16.47
C ILE A 25 2.96 3.32 17.97
N GLY A 26 2.51 4.45 18.52
CA GLY A 26 2.26 4.65 19.95
C GLY A 26 0.87 5.21 20.21
N LYS A 27 0.40 5.04 21.43
CA LYS A 27 -0.80 5.70 21.96
C LYS A 27 -0.48 7.16 22.31
N GLU A 28 -1.49 7.91 22.73
CA GLU A 28 -1.35 9.31 23.18
C GLU A 28 -0.37 9.47 24.36
N ASP A 29 -0.25 8.44 25.22
CA ASP A 29 0.71 8.39 26.32
C ASP A 29 2.13 7.95 25.90
N GLN A 30 2.38 7.87 24.58
CA GLN A 30 3.63 7.45 23.95
C GLN A 30 4.05 5.99 24.23
N THR A 31 3.18 5.18 24.83
CA THR A 31 3.41 3.75 24.98
C THR A 31 3.10 2.99 23.68
N PRO A 32 3.85 1.93 23.34
CA PRO A 32 3.59 1.14 22.15
C PRO A 32 2.22 0.46 22.18
N TYR A 33 1.58 0.33 21.01
CA TYR A 33 0.44 -0.57 20.88
C TYR A 33 0.88 -2.04 20.93
N THR A 34 -0.01 -2.91 21.42
CA THR A 34 0.04 -4.34 21.08
C THR A 34 -0.54 -4.57 19.68
N LYS A 35 -0.24 -5.71 19.06
CA LYS A 35 -0.76 -6.06 17.74
C LYS A 35 -2.30 -5.98 17.69
N GLU A 36 -2.96 -6.53 18.70
CA GLU A 36 -4.42 -6.61 18.79
C GLU A 36 -5.04 -5.22 19.00
N SER A 37 -4.46 -4.43 19.92
CA SER A 37 -4.98 -3.09 20.24
C SER A 37 -4.79 -2.12 19.08
N PHE A 38 -3.66 -2.17 18.35
CA PHE A 38 -3.46 -1.39 17.14
C PHE A 38 -4.49 -1.74 16.06
N GLY A 39 -4.76 -3.03 15.85
CA GLY A 39 -5.73 -3.48 14.85
C GLY A 39 -7.15 -2.99 15.14
N ASN A 40 -7.55 -2.97 16.41
CA ASN A 40 -8.85 -2.45 16.85
C ASN A 40 -8.93 -0.92 16.69
N TRP A 41 -7.92 -0.19 17.17
CA TRP A 41 -7.85 1.26 17.00
C TRP A 41 -7.89 1.66 15.52
N PHE A 42 -7.10 1.02 14.66
CA PHE A 42 -7.08 1.34 13.23
C PHE A 42 -8.44 1.06 12.58
N ARG A 43 -9.16 0.01 13.03
CA ARG A 43 -10.52 -0.26 12.58
C ARG A 43 -11.45 0.91 12.92
N GLU A 44 -11.38 1.42 14.15
CA GLU A 44 -12.19 2.56 14.58
C GLU A 44 -11.89 3.79 13.73
N CYS A 45 -10.61 4.05 13.41
CA CYS A 45 -10.21 5.10 12.47
C CYS A 45 -10.84 4.91 11.09
N CYS A 46 -10.84 3.69 10.52
CA CYS A 46 -11.50 3.42 9.24
C CYS A 46 -13.00 3.71 9.29
N VAL A 47 -13.68 3.32 10.38
CA VAL A 47 -15.11 3.57 10.59
C VAL A 47 -15.39 5.06 10.69
N ALA A 48 -14.62 5.80 11.48
CA ALA A 48 -14.75 7.24 11.63
C ALA A 48 -14.53 8.00 10.32
N ALA A 49 -13.58 7.53 9.49
CA ALA A 49 -13.32 8.09 8.16
C ALA A 49 -14.32 7.64 7.08
N GLY A 50 -15.27 6.75 7.39
CA GLY A 50 -16.26 6.25 6.43
C GLY A 50 -15.67 5.36 5.32
N VAL A 51 -14.50 4.77 5.54
CA VAL A 51 -13.81 3.92 4.55
C VAL A 51 -13.80 2.44 4.97
N PRO A 52 -13.87 1.51 4.01
CA PRO A 52 -13.72 0.09 4.34
C PRO A 52 -12.26 -0.23 4.70
N GLY A 53 -12.05 -1.28 5.51
CA GLY A 53 -10.73 -1.88 5.67
C GLY A 53 -10.23 -1.97 7.12
N ARG A 54 -8.96 -2.34 7.23
CA ARG A 54 -8.17 -2.59 8.44
C ARG A 54 -6.70 -2.29 8.14
N ALA A 55 -5.85 -2.21 9.17
CA ALA A 55 -4.41 -1.95 9.00
C ALA A 55 -3.74 -2.87 7.95
N HIS A 56 -4.06 -4.17 7.96
CA HIS A 56 -3.52 -5.12 6.97
C HIS A 56 -3.89 -4.76 5.52
N GLY A 57 -5.03 -4.09 5.31
CA GLY A 57 -5.48 -3.63 4.00
C GLY A 57 -4.58 -2.55 3.40
N MET A 58 -3.84 -1.78 4.22
CA MET A 58 -2.96 -0.71 3.74
C MET A 58 -1.86 -1.23 2.84
N ARG A 59 -1.28 -2.39 3.18
CA ARG A 59 -0.25 -3.02 2.35
C ARG A 59 -0.80 -3.44 0.98
N LYS A 60 -2.04 -3.94 0.95
CA LYS A 60 -2.72 -4.29 -0.31
C LYS A 60 -3.00 -3.04 -1.14
N ALA A 61 -3.49 -1.98 -0.50
CA ALA A 61 -3.77 -0.70 -1.15
C ALA A 61 -2.50 -0.08 -1.75
N ALA A 62 -1.39 -0.06 -1.00
CA ALA A 62 -0.10 0.43 -1.48
C ALA A 62 0.43 -0.37 -2.68
N ALA A 63 0.32 -1.69 -2.64
CA ALA A 63 0.74 -2.55 -3.75
C ALA A 63 -0.15 -2.37 -5.00
N THR A 64 -1.46 -2.22 -4.82
CA THR A 64 -2.39 -1.87 -5.90
C THR A 64 -2.02 -0.53 -6.52
N LEU A 65 -1.84 0.51 -5.71
CA LEU A 65 -1.48 1.86 -6.18
C LEU A 65 -0.15 1.87 -6.93
N ALA A 66 0.88 1.21 -6.39
CA ALA A 66 2.17 1.10 -7.05
C ALA A 66 2.07 0.38 -8.40
N ALA A 67 1.34 -0.74 -8.46
CA ALA A 67 1.13 -1.48 -9.71
C ALA A 67 0.34 -0.65 -10.75
N GLU A 68 -0.70 0.06 -10.33
CA GLU A 68 -1.48 0.96 -11.19
C GLU A 68 -0.63 2.13 -11.71
N ASN A 69 0.33 2.60 -10.92
CA ASN A 69 1.34 3.58 -11.31
C ASN A 69 2.51 3.00 -12.14
N GLY A 70 2.43 1.72 -12.54
CA GLY A 70 3.38 1.09 -13.44
C GLY A 70 4.58 0.40 -12.78
N ALA A 71 4.53 0.18 -11.45
CA ALA A 71 5.57 -0.62 -10.79
C ALA A 71 5.60 -2.06 -11.33
N THR A 72 6.79 -2.56 -11.60
CA THR A 72 7.01 -3.96 -12.03
C THR A 72 6.96 -4.91 -10.85
N ASP A 73 6.80 -6.21 -11.13
CA ASP A 73 6.84 -7.26 -10.11
C ASP A 73 8.12 -7.18 -9.26
N SER A 74 9.28 -6.97 -9.89
CA SER A 74 10.56 -6.84 -9.19
C SER A 74 10.62 -5.60 -8.29
N GLN A 75 10.05 -4.48 -8.72
CA GLN A 75 9.97 -3.26 -7.89
C GLN A 75 9.04 -3.47 -6.69
N LEU A 76 7.89 -4.12 -6.90
CA LEU A 76 6.99 -4.50 -5.80
C LEU A 76 7.68 -5.46 -4.82
N LYS A 77 8.44 -6.45 -5.31
CA LYS A 77 9.23 -7.33 -4.44
C LYS A 77 10.23 -6.56 -3.60
N ALA A 78 10.92 -5.58 -4.19
CA ALA A 78 11.91 -4.77 -3.49
C ALA A 78 11.28 -3.95 -2.35
N ILE A 79 10.18 -3.24 -2.60
CA ILE A 79 9.58 -2.34 -1.59
C ILE A 79 8.71 -3.08 -0.57
N PHE A 80 8.15 -4.24 -0.92
CA PHE A 80 7.33 -5.02 0.00
C PHE A 80 8.11 -6.16 0.67
N GLY A 81 9.29 -6.54 0.18
CA GLY A 81 10.05 -7.66 0.73
C GLY A 81 9.44 -9.03 0.41
N TRP A 82 8.75 -9.15 -0.74
CA TRP A 82 8.25 -10.43 -1.20
C TRP A 82 9.38 -11.24 -1.86
N THR A 83 9.51 -12.50 -1.44
CA THR A 83 10.46 -13.46 -2.00
C THR A 83 9.92 -14.17 -3.24
N THR A 84 8.63 -14.49 -3.24
CA THR A 84 7.93 -15.17 -4.34
C THR A 84 7.20 -14.18 -5.25
N ASP A 85 6.83 -14.65 -6.44
CA ASP A 85 6.18 -13.83 -7.46
C ASP A 85 4.64 -13.81 -7.34
N ASP A 86 4.05 -14.67 -6.51
CA ASP A 86 2.59 -14.82 -6.41
C ASP A 86 1.89 -13.50 -6.05
N MET A 87 2.40 -12.81 -5.03
CA MET A 87 1.87 -11.54 -4.56
C MET A 87 2.11 -10.38 -5.52
N PRO A 88 3.34 -10.07 -5.98
CA PRO A 88 3.56 -8.97 -6.91
C PRO A 88 2.80 -9.18 -8.22
N SER A 89 2.83 -10.38 -8.80
CA SER A 89 2.13 -10.67 -10.05
C SER A 89 0.61 -10.55 -9.92
N LEU A 90 0.03 -10.81 -8.75
CA LEU A 90 -1.40 -10.59 -8.52
C LEU A 90 -1.78 -9.12 -8.77
N TYR A 91 -0.97 -8.18 -8.26
CA TYR A 91 -1.25 -6.76 -8.39
C TYR A 91 -0.96 -6.23 -9.80
N THR A 92 0.20 -6.57 -10.38
CA THR A 92 0.58 -6.10 -11.71
C THR A 92 -0.28 -6.70 -12.81
N ARG A 93 -0.64 -7.99 -12.76
CA ARG A 93 -1.57 -8.58 -13.74
C ARG A 93 -2.92 -7.88 -13.73
N LYS A 94 -3.44 -7.53 -12.54
CA LYS A 94 -4.71 -6.82 -12.43
C LYS A 94 -4.62 -5.41 -13.03
N ALA A 95 -3.58 -4.65 -12.70
CA ALA A 95 -3.34 -3.32 -13.25
C ALA A 95 -3.14 -3.36 -14.78
N ASN A 96 -2.28 -4.24 -15.26
CA ASN A 96 -1.96 -4.40 -16.68
C ASN A 96 -3.18 -4.87 -17.48
N ARG A 97 -3.99 -5.78 -16.96
CA ARG A 97 -5.20 -6.25 -17.66
C ARG A 97 -6.16 -5.10 -17.97
N LYS A 98 -6.34 -4.16 -17.05
CA LYS A 98 -7.17 -2.97 -17.26
C LYS A 98 -6.58 -2.11 -18.38
N LYS A 99 -5.30 -1.75 -18.28
CA LYS A 99 -4.60 -0.92 -19.25
C LYS A 99 -4.59 -1.54 -20.66
N MET A 100 -4.24 -2.83 -20.76
CA MET A 100 -4.22 -3.56 -22.03
C MET A 100 -5.61 -3.62 -22.67
N ALA A 101 -6.68 -3.76 -21.89
CA ALA A 101 -8.03 -3.73 -22.44
C ALA A 101 -8.40 -2.34 -23.02
N GLU A 102 -8.05 -1.27 -22.32
CA GLU A 102 -8.25 0.12 -22.77
C GLU A 102 -7.42 0.47 -24.03
N GLU A 103 -6.25 -0.14 -24.19
CA GLU A 103 -5.41 0.01 -25.38
C GLU A 103 -5.95 -0.83 -26.55
N ALA A 104 -6.25 -2.12 -26.30
CA ALA A 104 -6.67 -3.06 -27.33
C ALA A 104 -8.04 -2.71 -27.93
N ILE A 105 -8.97 -2.13 -27.16
CA ILE A 105 -10.29 -1.76 -27.72
C ILE A 105 -10.18 -0.76 -28.88
N LYS A 106 -9.13 0.07 -28.91
CA LYS A 106 -8.90 1.06 -29.97
C LYS A 106 -8.58 0.40 -31.32
N THR A 107 -8.04 -0.81 -31.32
CA THR A 107 -7.67 -1.53 -32.56
C THR A 107 -8.87 -2.10 -33.31
N LEU A 108 -10.05 -2.13 -32.69
CA LEU A 108 -11.30 -2.55 -33.31
C LEU A 108 -11.94 -1.45 -34.17
N GLN A 109 -11.41 -0.23 -34.12
CA GLN A 109 -11.90 0.85 -34.97
C GLN A 109 -11.47 0.61 -36.42
N ARG A 110 -12.45 0.59 -37.32
CA ARG A 110 -12.19 0.53 -38.76
C ARG A 110 -11.77 1.93 -39.22
N ASN A 111 -10.50 2.10 -39.57
CA ASN A 111 -10.05 3.34 -40.21
C ASN A 111 -10.77 3.50 -41.57
N PRO A 112 -11.24 4.72 -41.92
CA PRO A 112 -11.83 4.99 -43.22
C PRO A 112 -10.83 4.80 -44.37
#